data_AF-A0A4Y2J2E7-F1
#
_entry.id   AF-A0A4Y2J2E7-F1
#
_cell.length_a   1.000
_cell.length_b   1.000
_cell.length_c   1.000
_cell.angle_alpha   90.00
_cell.angle_beta   90.00
_cell.angle_gamma   90.00
#
_symmetry.space_group_name_H-M   'P 1'
#
loop_
_entity.id
_entity.type
_entity.pdbx_description
1 polymer ?
#
loop_
_entity_poly.entity_id
_entity_poly.type
_entity_poly.pdbx_seq_one_letter_code
_entity_poly.pdbx_strand_id
1 'polypeptide(L)'
;MRKLEVVGCDGTVTNTGWKNSVIHRIENHVGRPLQWSICIMHFNELPFRHIFQHIDDEAAGPKSFSGPIEQQLTCYEKLPVVDYEPINCSIPDIDRNLLRKEQ
;
A
#
# COMPACT_ATOMS: atom_id res chain seq x y z
N MET A 1 16.64 5.86 24.23
CA MET A 1 16.10 4.92 23.22
C MET A 1 14.87 5.54 22.57
N ARG A 2 14.75 5.50 21.24
CA ARG A 2 13.54 5.99 20.55
C ARG A 2 12.44 4.93 20.69
N LYS A 3 11.25 5.34 21.11
CA LYS A 3 10.09 4.46 21.27
C LYS A 3 9.43 4.30 19.89
N LEU A 4 9.19 3.05 19.44
CA LEU A 4 8.46 2.79 18.20
C LEU A 4 6.98 3.07 18.42
N GLU A 5 6.42 4.14 17.88
CA GLU A 5 5.02 4.52 18.14
C GLU A 5 4.07 4.15 17.01
N VAL A 6 4.55 4.21 15.77
CA VAL A 6 3.75 4.01 14.56
C VAL A 6 4.45 2.99 13.65
N VAL A 7 3.67 2.10 13.05
CA VAL A 7 4.11 1.20 11.97
C VAL A 7 3.31 1.49 10.71
N GLY A 8 4.02 1.69 9.59
CA GLY A 8 3.41 1.91 8.29
C GLY A 8 3.74 0.78 7.32
N CYS A 9 2.74 0.28 6.61
CA CYS A 9 2.90 -0.76 5.59
C CYS A 9 1.69 -0.77 4.64
N ASP A 10 1.75 -1.61 3.61
CA ASP A 10 0.59 -1.89 2.78
C ASP A 10 -0.56 -2.54 3.58
N GLY A 11 -1.78 -2.46 3.05
CA GLY A 11 -2.98 -3.03 3.66
C GLY A 11 -3.18 -4.53 3.42
N THR A 12 -2.17 -5.28 2.97
CA THR A 12 -2.34 -6.71 2.66
C THR A 12 -2.54 -7.55 3.92
N VAL A 13 -3.21 -8.70 3.77
CA VAL A 13 -3.42 -9.68 4.85
C VAL A 13 -2.10 -10.14 5.49
N THR A 14 -1.01 -10.23 4.74
CA THR A 14 0.32 -10.59 5.27
C THR A 14 0.82 -9.57 6.29
N ASN A 15 0.50 -8.30 6.10
CA ASN A 15 0.96 -7.20 6.94
C ASN A 15 -0.01 -6.88 8.08
N THR A 16 -1.32 -6.89 7.83
CA THR A 16 -2.38 -6.45 8.77
C THR A 16 -3.22 -7.59 9.34
N GLY A 17 -3.01 -8.83 8.91
CA GLY A 17 -3.80 -9.98 9.34
C GLY A 17 -3.80 -10.22 10.87
N TRP A 18 -4.87 -10.80 11.38
CA TRP A 18 -5.04 -11.02 12.83
C TRP A 18 -4.10 -12.08 13.43
N LYS A 19 -3.54 -12.98 12.61
CA LYS A 19 -2.65 -14.06 13.04
C LYS A 19 -1.34 -14.02 12.26
N ASN A 20 -0.22 -14.02 12.99
CA ASN A 20 1.15 -14.09 12.44
C ASN A 20 1.50 -13.01 11.38
N SER A 21 0.72 -11.94 11.28
CA SER A 21 1.05 -10.83 10.39
C SER A 21 2.29 -10.09 10.87
N VAL A 22 2.88 -9.30 9.97
CA VAL A 22 4.06 -8.49 10.28
C VAL A 22 3.79 -7.58 11.48
N ILE A 23 2.68 -6.83 11.48
CA ILE A 23 2.34 -5.93 12.58
C ILE A 23 2.12 -6.73 13.87
N HIS A 24 1.35 -7.82 13.83
CA HIS A 24 1.09 -8.63 15.01
C HIS A 24 2.38 -9.16 15.66
N ARG A 25 3.35 -9.59 14.84
CA ARG A 25 4.66 -10.05 15.33
C ARG A 25 5.47 -8.91 15.96
N ILE A 26 5.41 -7.72 15.37
CA ILE A 26 6.08 -6.53 15.91
C ILE A 26 5.43 -6.13 17.25
N GLU A 27 4.11 -6.07 17.33
CA GLU A 27 3.38 -5.74 18.57
C GLU A 27 3.69 -6.74 19.69
N ASN A 28 3.75 -8.04 19.37
CA ASN A 28 4.16 -9.07 20.32
C ASN A 28 5.61 -8.88 20.79
N HIS A 29 6.52 -8.48 19.91
CA HIS A 29 7.92 -8.23 20.25
C HIS A 29 8.09 -6.97 21.12
N VAL A 30 7.30 -5.93 20.86
CA VAL A 30 7.31 -4.67 21.63
C VAL A 30 6.48 -4.80 22.93
N GLY A 31 5.59 -5.80 23.01
CA GLY A 31 4.75 -6.08 24.18
C GLY A 31 3.58 -5.10 24.34
N ARG A 32 3.16 -4.41 23.27
CA ARG A 32 2.03 -3.47 23.29
C ARG A 32 1.51 -3.20 21.87
N PRO A 33 0.24 -2.73 21.74
CA PRO A 33 -0.27 -2.27 20.46
C PRO A 33 0.49 -1.04 19.95
N LEU A 34 0.61 -0.94 18.63
CA LEU A 34 1.20 0.18 17.90
C LEU A 34 0.11 0.95 17.14
N GLN A 35 0.35 2.23 16.85
CA GLN A 35 -0.52 2.95 15.91
C GLN A 35 -0.23 2.45 14.49
N TRP A 36 -1.28 2.12 13.75
CA TRP A 36 -1.14 1.65 12.39
C TRP A 36 -1.31 2.82 11.42
N SER A 37 -0.36 2.96 10.49
CA SER A 37 -0.42 3.88 9.36
C SER A 37 -0.51 3.06 8.07
N ILE A 38 -1.67 2.48 7.83
CA ILE A 38 -1.87 1.52 6.73
C ILE A 38 -2.15 2.25 5.43
N CYS A 39 -1.55 1.76 4.34
CA CYS A 39 -1.87 2.22 3.02
C CYS A 39 -3.32 1.84 2.63
N ILE A 40 -4.15 2.86 2.35
CA ILE A 40 -5.55 2.72 1.92
C ILE A 40 -5.65 2.49 0.39
N MET A 41 -4.52 2.39 -0.34
CA MET A 41 -4.52 2.27 -1.80
C MET A 41 -5.38 1.08 -2.29
N HIS A 42 -5.28 -0.08 -1.62
CA HIS A 42 -6.13 -1.24 -1.90
C HIS A 42 -7.62 -1.00 -1.66
N PHE A 43 -8.00 -0.06 -0.79
CA PHE A 43 -9.41 0.30 -0.60
C PHE A 43 -9.93 1.12 -1.77
N ASN A 44 -9.10 2.01 -2.32
CA ASN A 44 -9.44 2.78 -3.51
C ASN A 44 -9.56 1.89 -4.75
N GLU A 45 -8.98 0.69 -4.74
CA GLU A 45 -9.14 -0.30 -5.80
C GLU A 45 -10.49 -1.04 -5.74
N LEU A 46 -11.13 -1.12 -4.55
CA LEU A 46 -12.38 -1.87 -4.38
C LEU A 46 -13.54 -1.38 -5.27
N PRO A 47 -13.81 -0.05 -5.38
CA PRO A 47 -14.84 0.45 -6.31
C PRO A 47 -14.55 0.12 -7.77
N PHE A 48 -13.27 -0.02 -8.13
CA PHE A 48 -12.82 -0.31 -9.49
C PHE A 48 -12.49 -1.78 -9.70
N ARG A 49 -12.76 -2.66 -8.73
CA ARG A 49 -12.38 -4.08 -8.79
C ARG A 49 -12.91 -4.77 -10.04
N HIS A 50 -14.13 -4.45 -10.48
CA HIS A 50 -14.69 -5.01 -11.72
C HIS A 50 -13.96 -4.53 -12.97
N ILE A 51 -13.46 -3.28 -12.96
CA ILE A 51 -12.64 -2.73 -14.05
C ILE A 51 -11.28 -3.42 -14.04
N PHE A 52 -10.62 -3.50 -12.88
CA PHE A 52 -9.32 -4.15 -12.74
C PHE A 52 -9.36 -5.64 -13.08
N GLN A 53 -10.43 -6.35 -12.73
CA GLN A 53 -10.63 -7.75 -13.14
C GLN A 53 -10.66 -7.94 -14.66
N HIS A 54 -11.13 -6.94 -15.40
CA HIS A 54 -11.16 -7.00 -16.87
C HIS A 54 -9.85 -6.51 -17.50
N ILE A 55 -9.09 -5.68 -16.79
CA ILE A 55 -7.90 -5.00 -17.29
C ILE A 55 -6.60 -5.76 -16.97
N ASP A 56 -6.49 -6.29 -15.76
CA ASP A 56 -5.31 -7.01 -15.28
C ASP A 56 -5.40 -8.54 -15.49
N ASP A 57 -6.53 -9.03 -16.01
CA ASP A 57 -6.89 -10.46 -16.06
C ASP A 57 -6.74 -11.16 -14.68
N GLU A 58 -7.09 -12.44 -14.59
CA GLU A 58 -6.81 -13.22 -13.39
C GLU A 58 -5.30 -13.47 -13.32
N ALA A 59 -4.58 -12.69 -12.48
CA ALA A 59 -3.15 -12.82 -12.30
C ALA A 59 -2.78 -14.30 -12.05
N ALA A 60 -2.13 -14.94 -13.02
CA ALA A 60 -1.80 -16.38 -12.98
C ALA A 60 -0.75 -16.74 -11.90
N GLY A 61 -0.34 -15.77 -11.08
CA GLY A 61 0.60 -15.89 -9.99
C GLY A 61 1.40 -14.60 -9.75
N PRO A 62 2.18 -14.54 -8.66
CA PRO A 62 2.97 -13.35 -8.28
C PRO A 62 4.10 -12.97 -9.26
N LYS A 63 4.31 -13.76 -10.31
CA LYS A 63 5.40 -13.62 -11.29
C LYS A 63 4.94 -13.67 -12.74
N SER A 64 3.65 -13.83 -12.98
CA SER A 64 3.10 -13.93 -14.33
C SER A 64 2.42 -12.63 -14.67
N PHE A 65 3.06 -11.90 -15.57
CA PHE A 65 2.47 -10.75 -16.25
C PHE A 65 1.69 -11.29 -17.44
N SER A 66 0.36 -11.38 -17.35
CA SER A 66 -0.50 -11.96 -18.38
C SER A 66 -1.58 -11.01 -18.89
N GLY A 67 -1.82 -9.90 -18.21
CA GLY A 67 -2.88 -8.95 -18.57
C GLY A 67 -2.61 -8.23 -19.90
N PRO A 68 -3.65 -7.82 -20.64
CA PRO A 68 -3.52 -7.06 -21.89
C PRO A 68 -2.70 -5.77 -21.73
N ILE A 69 -2.81 -5.11 -20.58
CA ILE A 69 -1.97 -3.94 -20.26
C ILE A 69 -0.51 -4.34 -20.06
N GLU A 70 -0.26 -5.40 -19.31
CA GLU A 70 1.11 -5.83 -19.00
C GLU A 70 1.86 -6.30 -20.25
N GLN A 71 1.16 -6.91 -21.22
CA GLN A 71 1.72 -7.24 -22.53
C GLN A 71 2.19 -5.99 -23.29
N GLN A 72 1.46 -4.88 -23.18
CA GLN A 72 1.85 -3.58 -23.76
C GLN A 72 3.03 -2.92 -23.02
N LEU A 73 3.25 -3.30 -21.76
CA LEU A 73 4.35 -2.80 -20.92
C LEU A 73 5.65 -3.60 -21.12
N THR A 74 5.73 -4.51 -22.09
CA THR A 74 6.98 -5.25 -22.35
C THR A 74 8.16 -4.29 -22.57
N CYS A 75 9.21 -4.43 -21.76
CA CYS A 75 10.40 -3.56 -21.68
C CYS A 75 10.26 -2.24 -20.91
N TYR A 76 9.23 -2.05 -20.07
CA TYR A 76 9.11 -0.86 -19.22
C TYR A 76 10.36 -0.59 -18.36
N GLU A 77 11.03 -1.63 -17.87
CA GLU A 77 12.26 -1.53 -17.07
C GLU A 77 13.42 -0.85 -17.82
N LYS A 78 13.39 -0.86 -19.16
CA LYS A 78 14.41 -0.26 -20.03
C LYS A 78 14.03 1.13 -20.51
N LEU A 79 12.82 1.60 -20.19
CA LEU A 79 12.39 2.94 -20.59
C LEU A 79 13.13 3.99 -19.74
N PRO A 80 13.62 5.07 -20.36
CA PRO A 80 14.20 6.17 -19.62
C PRO A 80 13.14 6.84 -18.75
N VAL A 81 13.52 7.27 -17.56
CA VAL A 81 12.67 8.13 -16.72
C VAL A 81 12.46 9.44 -17.48
N VAL A 82 11.20 9.77 -17.75
CA VAL A 82 10.82 11.00 -18.45
C VAL A 82 10.63 12.11 -17.41
N ASP A 83 11.11 13.31 -17.74
CA ASP A 83 10.82 14.49 -16.94
C ASP A 83 9.31 14.75 -16.91
N TYR A 84 8.75 14.93 -15.73
CA TYR A 84 7.33 15.21 -15.52
C TYR A 84 7.15 16.59 -14.90
N GLU A 85 6.05 17.26 -15.26
CA GLU A 85 5.69 18.49 -14.58
C GLU A 85 5.25 18.18 -13.14
N PRO A 86 5.80 18.89 -12.13
CA PRO A 86 5.37 18.71 -10.76
C PRO A 86 3.89 19.11 -10.64
N ILE A 87 3.08 18.22 -10.07
CA ILE A 87 1.71 18.57 -9.71
C ILE A 87 1.80 19.64 -8.62
N ASN A 88 1.29 20.84 -8.90
CA ASN A 88 1.22 21.91 -7.92
C ASN A 88 0.15 21.57 -6.88
N CYS A 89 0.55 20.84 -5.84
CA CYS A 89 -0.32 20.51 -4.73
C CYS A 89 0.21 21.13 -3.44
N SER A 90 -0.65 21.87 -2.74
CA SER A 90 -0.41 22.22 -1.35
C SER A 90 -0.82 21.02 -0.51
N ILE A 91 0.13 20.21 -0.04
CA ILE A 91 -0.17 19.26 1.01
C ILE A 91 -0.48 20.10 2.26
N PRO A 92 -1.72 20.09 2.78
CA PRO A 92 -2.04 20.86 3.96
C PRO A 92 -1.17 20.36 5.13
N ASP A 93 -0.65 21.29 5.93
CA ASP A 93 0.02 20.93 7.17
C ASP A 93 -1.03 20.37 8.12
N ILE A 94 -1.05 19.04 8.27
CA ILE A 94 -2.03 18.35 9.11
C ILE A 94 -1.49 18.39 10.54
N ASP A 95 -2.20 19.09 11.43
CA ASP A 95 -1.90 19.04 12.86
C ASP A 95 -1.85 17.58 13.31
N ARG A 96 -0.73 17.20 13.92
CA ARG A 96 -0.51 15.85 14.46
C ARG A 96 -1.59 15.44 15.45
N ASN A 97 -2.27 16.40 16.08
CA ASN A 97 -3.38 16.15 17.00
C ASN A 97 -4.71 15.87 16.30
N LEU A 98 -4.86 16.24 15.01
CA LEU A 98 -6.03 15.94 14.17
C LEU A 98 -5.99 14.52 13.58
N LEU A 99 -4.84 13.84 13.65
CA LEU A 99 -4.76 12.42 13.32
C LEU A 99 -5.55 11.62 14.36
N ARG A 100 -6.75 11.18 13.96
CA ARG A 100 -7.67 10.42 14.81
C ARG A 100 -6.94 9.19 15.36
N LYS A 101 -6.83 9.13 16.69
CA LYS A 101 -6.58 7.86 17.39
C LYS A 101 -7.90 7.09 17.31
N GLU A 102 -8.03 6.23 16.31
CA GLU A 102 -9.08 5.21 16.29
C GLU A 102 -8.94 4.41 17.60
N GLN A 103 -10.01 4.42 18.40
CA GLN A 103 -10.05 3.80 19.74
C GLN A 103 -10.38 2.31 19.65
#